data_AF-A0A2H1E961-F1
#
_entry.id   AF-A0A2H1E961-F1
#
_cell.length_a   1.000
_cell.length_b   1.000
_cell.length_c   1.000
_cell.angle_alpha   90.00
_cell.angle_beta   90.00
_cell.angle_gamma   90.00
#
_symmetry.space_group_name_H-M   'P 1'
#
loop_
_entity.id
_entity.type
_entity.pdbx_description
1 polymer ?
#
loop_
_entity_poly.entity_id
_entity_poly.type
_entity_poly.pdbx_seq_one_letter_code
_entity_poly.pdbx_strand_id
1 'polypeptide(L)'
;MPGPVATVGSMHVCPLCSGKTPHVGGPISQGEPNILINEKPAATQGSMCICTGPPDMVAQGDSFVFFNGKPVACVGDMTAHGGVITSGESNVLISNASTTPSVTMPRKRIPFPEITFTDRILAKASGNGKKLKEAEANQEKLKEETTGTPRIYNLQWLKEEKIIRKSKVLKEVTLKANVANIADGETISFAIKKPMVTKNKDGEITEKEEEIITLKGIVEDHTVTVTWEVADATQDQEETR
;
A
#
# COMPACT_ATOMS: atom_id res chain seq x y z
N MET A 1 12.12 6.45 0.45
CA MET A 1 13.18 7.40 0.11
C MET A 1 12.77 8.01 -1.22
N PRO A 2 12.88 9.33 -1.41
CA PRO A 2 12.85 9.93 -2.74
C PRO A 2 13.92 9.27 -3.63
N GLY A 3 13.57 8.89 -4.85
CA GLY A 3 14.52 8.24 -5.74
C GLY A 3 13.92 7.77 -7.06
N PRO A 4 14.75 7.18 -7.93
CA PRO A 4 14.29 6.53 -9.16
C PRO A 4 13.23 5.47 -8.87
N VAL A 5 12.17 5.46 -9.68
CA VAL A 5 11.12 4.43 -9.61
C VAL A 5 11.69 3.09 -10.02
N ALA A 6 11.37 2.04 -9.26
CA ALA A 6 11.69 0.68 -9.63
C ALA A 6 10.65 0.10 -10.59
N THR A 7 11.10 -0.72 -11.54
CA THR A 7 10.26 -1.42 -12.51
C THR A 7 10.60 -2.91 -12.51
N VAL A 8 9.80 -3.72 -13.19
CA VAL A 8 10.19 -5.12 -13.48
C VAL A 8 11.54 -5.12 -14.20
N GLY A 9 12.49 -5.89 -13.68
CA GLY A 9 13.90 -5.90 -14.13
C GLY A 9 14.84 -5.03 -13.29
N SER A 10 14.34 -4.12 -12.45
CA SER A 10 15.14 -3.43 -11.44
C SER A 10 15.75 -4.42 -10.44
N MET A 11 16.97 -4.17 -10.00
CA MET A 11 17.74 -5.08 -9.15
C MET A 11 17.54 -4.77 -7.69
N HIS A 12 17.44 -5.80 -6.86
CA HIS A 12 17.65 -5.72 -5.43
C HIS A 12 18.91 -6.50 -5.03
N VAL A 13 19.49 -6.12 -3.90
CA VAL A 13 20.55 -6.88 -3.23
C VAL A 13 19.99 -7.51 -1.96
N CYS A 14 20.36 -8.76 -1.71
CA CYS A 14 19.84 -9.54 -0.58
C CYS A 14 20.99 -9.99 0.34
N PRO A 15 21.04 -9.53 1.60
CA PRO A 15 22.04 -9.98 2.58
C PRO A 15 21.66 -11.33 3.23
N LEU A 16 20.44 -11.83 3.01
CA LEU A 16 20.00 -13.10 3.58
C LEU A 16 20.84 -14.28 3.06
N CYS A 17 20.90 -15.34 3.87
CA CYS A 17 21.60 -16.57 3.54
C CYS A 17 20.78 -17.77 4.05
N SER A 18 20.73 -18.84 3.24
CA SER A 18 20.19 -20.14 3.62
C SER A 18 21.35 -21.09 3.91
N GLY A 19 21.75 -21.17 5.17
CA GLY A 19 22.94 -21.89 5.60
C GLY A 19 24.20 -21.38 4.89
N LYS A 20 24.79 -22.23 4.03
CA LYS A 20 26.01 -21.87 3.28
C LYS A 20 25.73 -21.02 2.03
N THR A 21 24.48 -20.95 1.57
CA THR A 21 24.12 -20.33 0.29
C THR A 21 23.70 -18.87 0.50
N PRO A 22 24.48 -17.89 0.01
CA PRO A 22 24.08 -16.48 0.06
C PRO A 22 23.01 -16.17 -1.01
N HIS A 23 22.02 -15.37 -0.65
CA HIS A 23 20.90 -15.05 -1.54
C HIS A 23 21.26 -14.05 -2.65
N VAL A 24 22.18 -13.13 -2.37
CA VAL A 24 22.78 -12.10 -3.25
C VAL A 24 21.82 -11.11 -3.94
N GLY A 25 20.56 -11.44 -4.13
CA GLY A 25 19.54 -10.62 -4.78
C GLY A 25 19.24 -11.06 -6.21
N GLY A 26 18.60 -10.17 -6.97
CA GLY A 26 18.12 -10.42 -8.33
C GLY A 26 17.07 -9.40 -8.78
N PRO A 27 16.51 -9.55 -9.99
CA PRO A 27 15.56 -8.59 -10.53
C PRO A 27 14.17 -8.69 -9.88
N ILE A 28 13.44 -7.58 -9.86
CA ILE A 28 12.00 -7.56 -9.64
C ILE A 28 11.33 -8.27 -10.82
N SER A 29 10.49 -9.25 -10.51
CA SER A 29 9.83 -10.14 -11.48
C SER A 29 8.36 -9.83 -11.71
N GLN A 30 7.71 -9.15 -10.76
CA GLN A 30 6.30 -8.79 -10.85
C GLN A 30 6.08 -7.33 -10.44
N GLY A 31 5.28 -6.61 -11.24
CA GLY A 31 4.84 -5.25 -10.98
C GLY A 31 3.39 -5.06 -11.41
N GLU A 32 2.96 -3.81 -11.52
CA GLU A 32 1.62 -3.43 -11.96
C GLU A 32 1.56 -3.38 -13.50
N PRO A 33 0.89 -4.33 -14.18
CA PRO A 33 1.01 -4.51 -15.63
C PRO A 33 0.35 -3.39 -16.46
N ASN A 34 -0.57 -2.63 -15.86
CA ASN A 34 -1.27 -1.51 -16.50
C ASN A 34 -0.53 -0.17 -16.33
N ILE A 35 0.53 -0.11 -15.53
CA ILE A 35 1.31 1.11 -15.30
C ILE A 35 2.72 0.85 -15.78
N LEU A 36 3.01 1.35 -16.98
CA LEU A 36 4.29 1.12 -17.64
C LEU A 36 5.19 2.36 -17.51
N ILE A 37 6.41 2.14 -17.06
CA ILE A 37 7.48 3.15 -17.05
C ILE A 37 8.61 2.60 -17.92
N ASN A 38 8.95 3.35 -18.97
CA ASN A 38 9.86 2.89 -20.02
C ASN A 38 9.48 1.48 -20.53
N GLU A 39 8.18 1.29 -20.81
CA GLU A 39 7.58 0.03 -21.31
C GLU A 39 7.65 -1.17 -20.34
N LYS A 40 8.11 -0.96 -19.10
CA LYS A 40 8.17 -1.99 -18.06
C LYS A 40 7.11 -1.76 -16.99
N PRO A 41 6.44 -2.81 -16.50
CA PRO A 41 5.53 -2.70 -15.37
C PRO A 41 6.20 -2.05 -14.16
N ALA A 42 5.56 -1.05 -13.56
CA ALA A 42 6.05 -0.37 -12.38
C ALA A 42 6.02 -1.29 -11.16
N ALA A 43 7.06 -1.26 -10.33
CA ALA A 43 7.10 -2.02 -9.09
C ALA A 43 6.38 -1.24 -7.98
N THR A 44 5.68 -1.98 -7.12
CA THR A 44 4.97 -1.44 -5.95
C THR A 44 5.34 -2.25 -4.72
N GLN A 45 4.97 -1.76 -3.55
CA GLN A 45 4.97 -2.57 -2.35
C GLN A 45 4.16 -3.86 -2.58
N GLY A 46 4.78 -5.01 -2.26
CA GLY A 46 4.25 -6.35 -2.57
C GLY A 46 4.72 -6.94 -3.90
N SER A 47 5.48 -6.19 -4.72
CA SER A 47 6.14 -6.72 -5.92
C SER A 47 7.10 -7.87 -5.57
N MET A 48 7.10 -8.92 -6.39
CA MET A 48 7.95 -10.10 -6.19
C MET A 48 9.32 -9.92 -6.83
N CYS A 49 10.37 -10.36 -6.13
CA CYS A 49 11.75 -10.34 -6.60
C CYS A 49 12.31 -11.75 -6.73
N ILE A 50 13.09 -11.99 -7.78
CA ILE A 50 13.90 -13.21 -7.90
C ILE A 50 15.10 -13.07 -6.98
N CYS A 51 15.38 -14.11 -6.20
CA CYS A 51 16.51 -14.17 -5.27
C CYS A 51 17.23 -15.52 -5.40
N THR A 52 18.50 -15.62 -5.01
CA THR A 52 19.22 -16.92 -4.97
C THR A 52 18.81 -17.71 -3.73
N GLY A 53 17.56 -18.14 -3.71
CA GLY A 53 16.86 -18.74 -2.58
C GLY A 53 15.34 -18.71 -2.85
N PRO A 54 14.50 -18.71 -1.81
CA PRO A 54 13.09 -18.38 -1.97
C PRO A 54 12.90 -17.01 -2.65
N PRO A 55 11.79 -16.77 -3.36
CA PRO A 55 11.45 -15.44 -3.86
C PRO A 55 11.38 -14.41 -2.72
N ASP A 56 11.86 -13.20 -2.98
CA ASP A 56 11.78 -12.07 -2.05
C ASP A 56 10.60 -11.16 -2.45
N MET A 57 10.24 -10.21 -1.59
CA MET A 57 9.13 -9.29 -1.82
C MET A 57 9.52 -7.88 -1.39
N VAL A 58 9.14 -6.88 -2.18
CA VAL A 58 9.30 -5.46 -1.82
C VAL A 58 8.39 -5.15 -0.62
N ALA A 59 8.99 -4.78 0.51
CA ALA A 59 8.28 -4.53 1.77
C ALA A 59 7.98 -3.04 2.01
N GLN A 60 8.68 -2.15 1.33
CA GLN A 60 8.52 -0.69 1.47
C GLN A 60 8.17 -0.02 0.15
N GLY A 61 7.55 1.16 0.24
CA GLY A 61 7.31 2.04 -0.90
C GLY A 61 7.14 3.49 -0.47
N ASP A 62 6.96 4.38 -1.44
CA ASP A 62 6.75 5.80 -1.20
C ASP A 62 5.46 6.10 -0.42
N SER A 63 5.49 7.14 0.40
CA SER A 63 4.38 7.49 1.29
C SER A 63 3.27 8.33 0.65
N PHE A 64 3.45 8.84 -0.58
CA PHE A 64 2.53 9.77 -1.22
C PHE A 64 2.15 9.40 -2.66
N VAL A 65 2.98 8.61 -3.35
CA VAL A 65 2.71 8.18 -4.72
C VAL A 65 2.24 6.73 -4.73
N PHE A 66 1.05 6.51 -5.29
CA PHE A 66 0.38 5.21 -5.31
C PHE A 66 0.06 4.78 -6.73
N PHE A 67 0.41 3.53 -7.05
CA PHE A 67 0.07 2.86 -8.30
C PHE A 67 -0.90 1.72 -7.98
N ASN A 68 -2.09 1.76 -8.59
CA ASN A 68 -3.22 0.88 -8.26
C ASN A 68 -3.51 0.83 -6.74
N GLY A 69 -3.37 1.97 -6.06
CA GLY A 69 -3.61 2.05 -4.63
C GLY A 69 -2.56 1.36 -3.76
N LYS A 70 -1.38 1.03 -4.31
CA LYS A 70 -0.22 0.53 -3.56
C LYS A 70 0.93 1.54 -3.62
N PRO A 71 1.69 1.74 -2.54
CA PRO A 71 2.91 2.54 -2.55
C PRO A 71 3.84 2.15 -3.71
N VAL A 72 4.29 3.13 -4.50
CA VAL A 72 5.29 2.87 -5.57
C VAL A 72 6.64 2.52 -4.94
N ALA A 73 7.34 1.54 -5.49
CA ALA A 73 8.67 1.16 -5.02
C ALA A 73 9.74 2.01 -5.70
N CYS A 74 10.71 2.48 -4.92
CA CYS A 74 11.84 3.29 -5.37
C CYS A 74 13.17 2.66 -4.94
N VAL A 75 14.26 3.11 -5.57
CA VAL A 75 15.61 2.74 -5.13
C VAL A 75 15.81 3.09 -3.65
N GLY A 76 16.33 2.15 -2.89
CA GLY A 76 16.54 2.23 -1.44
C GLY A 76 15.41 1.63 -0.60
N ASP A 77 14.25 1.32 -1.18
CA ASP A 77 13.18 0.65 -0.44
C ASP A 77 13.58 -0.80 -0.09
N MET A 78 13.22 -1.21 1.12
CA MET A 78 13.59 -2.51 1.68
C MET A 78 12.72 -3.67 1.17
N THR A 79 13.31 -4.86 1.17
CA THR A 79 12.63 -6.13 0.85
C THR A 79 12.45 -7.02 2.10
N ALA A 80 11.58 -8.03 2.02
CA ALA A 80 11.24 -8.94 3.11
C ALA A 80 12.45 -9.74 3.64
N HIS A 81 13.44 -10.01 2.78
CA HIS A 81 14.69 -10.64 3.19
C HIS A 81 15.69 -9.68 3.87
N GLY A 82 15.30 -8.43 4.13
CA GLY A 82 16.20 -7.42 4.70
C GLY A 82 17.17 -6.81 3.69
N GLY A 83 16.90 -7.00 2.40
CA GLY A 83 17.61 -6.39 1.29
C GLY A 83 17.08 -5.01 0.91
N VAL A 84 17.62 -4.44 -0.16
CA VAL A 84 17.19 -3.13 -0.70
C VAL A 84 17.18 -3.14 -2.22
N ILE A 85 16.26 -2.38 -2.82
CA ILE A 85 16.27 -2.09 -4.26
C ILE A 85 17.45 -1.18 -4.58
N THR A 86 18.28 -1.56 -5.56
CA THR A 86 19.51 -0.84 -5.92
C THR A 86 19.49 -0.22 -7.30
N SER A 87 18.50 -0.54 -8.14
CA SER A 87 18.35 0.12 -9.44
C SER A 87 16.89 0.45 -9.74
N GLY A 88 16.70 1.41 -10.62
CA GLY A 88 15.41 1.96 -11.03
C GLY A 88 15.59 2.77 -12.31
N GLU A 89 14.49 3.30 -12.84
CA GLU A 89 14.47 4.11 -14.05
C GLU A 89 14.90 5.54 -13.71
N SER A 90 16.12 5.93 -14.09
CA SER A 90 16.76 7.19 -13.68
C SER A 90 16.07 8.45 -14.22
N ASN A 91 15.25 8.32 -15.27
CA ASN A 91 14.48 9.40 -15.86
C ASN A 91 13.14 9.66 -15.14
N VAL A 92 12.73 8.80 -14.20
CA VAL A 92 11.49 8.96 -13.44
C VAL A 92 11.80 8.93 -11.94
N LEU A 93 11.78 10.12 -11.33
CA LEU A 93 12.12 10.32 -9.94
C LEU A 93 10.88 10.64 -9.12
N ILE A 94 10.69 9.94 -8.00
CA ILE A 94 9.70 10.31 -6.99
C ILE A 94 10.38 11.15 -5.93
N SER A 95 9.77 12.27 -5.59
CA SER A 95 10.23 13.14 -4.53
C SER A 95 9.05 13.75 -3.80
N ASN A 96 9.27 14.07 -2.53
CA ASN A 96 8.29 14.61 -1.63
C ASN A 96 8.78 15.97 -1.13
N ALA A 97 7.85 16.92 -0.95
CA ALA A 97 8.19 18.24 -0.42
C ALA A 97 8.75 18.18 1.02
N SER A 98 8.49 17.10 1.75
CA SER A 98 9.03 16.82 3.07
C SER A 98 9.79 15.49 3.07
N THR A 99 10.85 15.41 3.89
CA THR A 99 11.61 14.17 4.12
C THR A 99 10.78 13.19 4.95
N THR A 100 9.86 12.51 4.28
CA THR A 100 9.03 11.47 4.89
C THR A 100 9.63 10.11 4.56
N PRO A 101 9.79 9.21 5.55
CA PRO A 101 10.30 7.87 5.28
C PRO A 101 9.31 7.06 4.45
N SER A 102 9.82 6.03 3.79
CA SER A 102 9.01 5.02 3.11
C SER A 102 8.02 4.38 4.08
N VAL A 103 6.87 3.94 3.56
CA VAL A 103 5.91 3.18 4.34
C VAL A 103 6.24 1.69 4.26
N THR A 104 6.26 1.04 5.41
CA THR A 104 6.41 -0.41 5.53
C THR A 104 5.04 -1.10 5.49
N MET A 105 4.97 -2.24 4.82
CA MET A 105 3.77 -3.06 4.73
C MET A 105 3.42 -3.64 6.11
N PRO A 106 2.15 -3.96 6.42
CA PRO A 106 1.81 -4.59 7.69
C PRO A 106 2.58 -5.89 7.91
N ARG A 107 3.08 -6.11 9.13
CA ARG A 107 3.91 -7.27 9.48
C ARG A 107 3.32 -8.61 9.01
N LYS A 108 2.00 -8.80 9.14
CA LYS A 108 1.31 -10.05 8.73
C LYS A 108 1.33 -10.30 7.22
N ARG A 109 1.52 -9.25 6.41
CA ARG A 109 1.54 -9.33 4.95
C ARG A 109 2.95 -9.48 4.38
N ILE A 110 3.98 -9.25 5.19
CA ILE A 110 5.38 -9.45 4.77
C ILE A 110 5.76 -10.92 4.99
N PRO A 111 6.14 -11.67 3.93
CA PRO A 111 6.56 -13.06 4.06
C PRO A 111 7.99 -13.14 4.60
N PHE A 112 8.17 -12.90 5.90
CA PHE A 112 9.48 -13.01 6.52
C PHE A 112 9.97 -14.48 6.49
N PRO A 113 11.20 -14.72 6.04
CA PRO A 113 11.77 -16.07 6.00
C PRO A 113 12.12 -16.55 7.42
N GLU A 114 11.90 -17.84 7.66
CA GLU A 114 12.29 -18.49 8.91
C GLU A 114 13.74 -18.99 8.79
N ILE A 115 14.64 -18.45 9.61
CA ILE A 115 16.03 -18.87 9.66
C ILE A 115 16.18 -19.89 10.79
N THR A 116 16.54 -21.12 10.46
CA THR A 116 16.75 -22.16 11.47
C THR A 116 18.04 -21.93 12.26
N PHE A 117 18.14 -22.55 13.44
CA PHE A 117 19.37 -22.53 14.22
C PHE A 117 20.57 -23.13 13.44
N THR A 118 20.33 -24.20 12.67
CA THR A 118 21.34 -24.82 11.81
C THR A 118 21.83 -23.88 10.72
N ASP A 119 20.93 -23.11 10.10
CA ASP A 119 21.31 -22.14 9.07
C ASP A 119 22.23 -21.05 9.62
N ARG A 120 21.95 -20.58 10.85
CA ARG A 120 22.80 -19.59 11.54
C ARG A 120 24.21 -20.11 11.77
N ILE A 121 24.34 -21.36 12.22
CA ILE A 121 25.67 -21.98 12.45
C ILE A 121 26.40 -22.14 11.13
N LEU A 122 25.73 -22.70 10.11
CA LEU A 122 26.32 -22.94 8.80
C LEU A 122 26.75 -21.65 8.12
N ALA A 123 25.95 -20.59 8.21
CA ALA A 123 26.27 -19.27 7.68
C ALA A 123 27.50 -18.67 8.35
N LYS A 124 27.66 -18.82 9.67
CA LYS A 124 28.88 -18.37 10.38
C LYS A 124 30.11 -19.16 9.92
N ALA A 125 29.98 -20.49 9.82
CA ALA A 125 31.08 -21.35 9.39
C ALA A 125 31.52 -21.10 7.93
N SER A 126 30.61 -20.68 7.06
CA SER A 126 30.89 -20.33 5.65
C SER A 126 31.30 -18.88 5.43
N GLY A 127 31.48 -18.08 6.50
CA GLY A 127 31.84 -16.65 6.39
C GLY A 127 30.67 -15.71 6.06
N ASN A 128 29.46 -16.22 5.90
CA ASN A 128 28.24 -15.45 5.59
C ASN A 128 27.55 -14.85 6.83
N GLY A 129 28.05 -15.14 8.05
CA GLY A 129 27.42 -14.72 9.29
C GLY A 129 27.23 -13.21 9.46
N LYS A 130 28.06 -12.37 8.82
CA LYS A 130 27.86 -10.91 8.83
C LYS A 130 26.62 -10.49 8.02
N LYS A 131 26.47 -11.04 6.81
CA LYS A 131 25.32 -10.76 5.94
C LYS A 131 24.01 -11.24 6.58
N LEU A 132 24.04 -12.42 7.20
CA LEU A 132 22.87 -12.93 7.92
C LEU A 132 22.43 -12.01 9.07
N LYS A 133 23.39 -11.49 9.86
CA LYS A 133 23.09 -10.50 10.91
C LYS A 133 22.51 -9.20 10.36
N GLU A 134 23.02 -8.74 9.22
CA GLU A 134 22.50 -7.56 8.53
C GLU A 134 21.05 -7.78 8.07
N ALA A 135 20.76 -8.93 7.48
CA ALA A 135 19.40 -9.32 7.08
C ALA A 135 18.45 -9.34 8.28
N GLU A 136 18.86 -9.98 9.39
CA GLU A 136 18.06 -10.06 10.62
C GLU A 136 17.80 -8.67 11.21
N ALA A 137 18.82 -7.81 11.32
CA ALA A 137 18.65 -6.45 11.82
C ALA A 137 17.73 -5.59 10.94
N ASN A 138 17.81 -5.76 9.63
CA ASN A 138 16.95 -5.06 8.68
C ASN A 138 15.50 -5.59 8.74
N GLN A 139 15.30 -6.89 8.96
CA GLN A 139 13.98 -7.46 9.20
C GLN A 139 13.37 -7.01 10.53
N GLU A 140 14.18 -6.80 11.56
CA GLU A 140 13.73 -6.22 12.83
C GLU A 140 13.20 -4.79 12.62
N LYS A 141 13.91 -3.95 11.84
CA LYS A 141 13.42 -2.61 11.47
C LYS A 141 12.10 -2.65 10.69
N LEU A 142 11.87 -3.67 9.86
CA LEU A 142 10.60 -3.86 9.16
C LEU A 142 9.45 -4.32 10.08
N LYS A 143 9.78 -4.89 11.24
CA LYS A 143 8.81 -5.34 12.25
C LYS A 143 8.52 -4.27 13.30
N GLU A 144 9.40 -3.28 13.45
CA GLU A 144 9.15 -2.11 14.30
C GLU A 144 7.94 -1.34 13.77
N GLU A 145 6.97 -1.07 14.65
CA GLU A 145 5.85 -0.21 14.32
C GLU A 145 6.35 1.22 14.14
N THR A 146 5.93 1.89 13.07
CA THR A 146 6.35 3.25 12.80
C THR A 146 5.81 4.17 13.90
N THR A 147 6.73 4.80 14.64
CA THR A 147 6.42 5.86 15.60
C THR A 147 6.38 7.21 14.86
N GLY A 148 5.27 7.93 14.93
CA GLY A 148 5.14 9.22 14.26
C GLY A 148 3.78 9.86 14.45
N THR A 149 3.52 10.94 13.71
CA THR A 149 2.21 11.60 13.73
C THR A 149 1.16 10.74 13.04
N PRO A 150 0.00 10.48 13.66
CA PRO A 150 -1.12 9.78 13.04
C PRO A 150 -1.48 10.39 11.69
N ARG A 151 -1.59 9.56 10.64
CA ARG A 151 -1.98 10.03 9.31
C ARG A 151 -2.84 9.02 8.56
N ILE A 152 -3.72 9.56 7.72
CA ILE A 152 -4.51 8.81 6.76
C ILE A 152 -4.04 9.21 5.36
N TYR A 153 -3.90 8.25 4.46
CA TYR A 153 -3.47 8.49 3.08
C TYR A 153 -4.08 7.45 2.14
N ASN A 154 -3.90 7.65 0.83
CA ASN A 154 -4.36 6.71 -0.20
C ASN A 154 -5.86 6.37 -0.08
N LEU A 155 -6.68 7.43 0.01
CA LEU A 155 -8.14 7.32 0.02
C LEU A 155 -8.63 6.79 -1.34
N GLN A 156 -9.39 5.71 -1.30
CA GLN A 156 -9.89 4.99 -2.47
C GLN A 156 -11.39 4.74 -2.33
N TRP A 157 -12.12 5.12 -3.37
CA TRP A 157 -13.51 4.72 -3.56
C TRP A 157 -13.52 3.36 -4.25
N LEU A 158 -13.97 2.33 -3.55
CA LEU A 158 -14.11 0.99 -4.06
C LEU A 158 -15.56 0.73 -4.48
N LYS A 159 -15.70 0.23 -5.72
CA LYS A 159 -16.90 -0.24 -6.44
C LYS A 159 -18.26 0.11 -5.80
N GLU A 160 -19.05 0.91 -6.53
CA GLU A 160 -20.47 1.10 -6.22
C GLU A 160 -21.29 -0.09 -6.72
N GLU A 161 -21.86 -0.89 -5.81
CA GLU A 161 -22.81 -1.96 -6.19
C GLU A 161 -24.26 -1.50 -5.98
N LYS A 162 -25.15 -1.85 -6.92
CA LYS A 162 -26.59 -1.60 -6.76
C LYS A 162 -27.23 -2.75 -5.98
N ILE A 163 -27.83 -2.43 -4.84
CA ILE A 163 -28.55 -3.38 -3.99
C ILE A 163 -30.04 -3.01 -4.01
N ILE A 164 -30.91 -4.00 -4.24
CA ILE A 164 -32.38 -3.80 -4.19
C ILE A 164 -32.89 -4.35 -2.86
N ARG A 165 -33.48 -3.49 -2.02
CA ARG A 165 -34.12 -3.91 -0.75
C ARG A 165 -35.51 -3.31 -0.65
N LYS A 166 -36.52 -4.15 -0.37
CA LYS A 166 -37.91 -3.74 -0.09
C LYS A 166 -38.36 -2.58 -1.02
N SER A 167 -38.28 -2.82 -2.33
CA SER A 167 -38.63 -1.90 -3.42
C SER A 167 -37.82 -0.60 -3.57
N LYS A 168 -36.65 -0.45 -2.93
CA LYS A 168 -35.71 0.67 -3.16
C LYS A 168 -34.39 0.19 -3.75
N VAL A 169 -33.86 0.94 -4.73
CA VAL A 169 -32.51 0.75 -5.27
C VAL A 169 -31.54 1.60 -4.45
N LEU A 170 -30.56 0.95 -3.83
CA LEU A 170 -29.50 1.58 -3.05
C LEU A 170 -28.18 1.36 -3.76
N LYS A 171 -27.26 2.30 -3.59
CA LYS A 171 -25.85 2.16 -3.95
C LYS A 171 -25.05 1.89 -2.68
N GLU A 172 -24.39 0.75 -2.62
CA GLU A 172 -23.40 0.48 -1.60
C GLU A 172 -22.08 1.12 -2.02
N VAL A 173 -21.52 1.95 -1.15
CA VAL A 173 -20.27 2.66 -1.40
C VAL A 173 -19.26 2.24 -0.35
N THR A 174 -18.06 1.87 -0.80
CA THR A 174 -16.96 1.50 0.09
C THR A 174 -15.84 2.52 -0.02
N LEU A 175 -15.46 3.11 1.10
CA LEU A 175 -14.27 3.94 1.23
C LEU A 175 -13.18 3.12 1.91
N LYS A 176 -12.03 3.01 1.26
CA LYS A 176 -10.82 2.41 1.83
C LYS A 176 -9.75 3.48 1.96
N ALA A 177 -8.99 3.47 3.05
CA ALA A 177 -7.82 4.29 3.21
C ALA A 177 -6.71 3.51 3.90
N ASN A 178 -5.47 3.89 3.65
CA ASN A 178 -4.35 3.43 4.43
C ASN A 178 -4.10 4.38 5.60
N VAL A 179 -3.55 3.85 6.68
CA VAL A 179 -3.17 4.61 7.86
C VAL A 179 -1.71 4.39 8.19
N ALA A 180 -1.09 5.36 8.86
CA ALA A 180 0.22 5.17 9.46
C ALA A 180 0.25 5.84 10.82
N ASN A 181 1.04 5.26 11.72
CA ASN A 181 1.17 5.69 13.12
C ASN A 181 -0.19 5.68 13.86
N ILE A 182 -1.06 4.73 13.53
CA ILE A 182 -2.35 4.48 14.17
C ILE A 182 -2.39 2.98 14.41
N ALA A 183 -2.60 2.56 15.66
CA ALA A 183 -2.57 1.15 16.00
C ALA A 183 -3.83 0.42 15.48
N ASP A 184 -3.67 -0.86 15.19
CA ASP A 184 -4.81 -1.73 14.87
C ASP A 184 -5.79 -1.74 16.06
N GLY A 185 -7.10 -1.68 15.76
CA GLY A 185 -8.18 -1.56 16.74
C GLY A 185 -8.59 -0.12 17.07
N GLU A 186 -7.82 0.89 16.67
CA GLU A 186 -8.24 2.29 16.81
C GLU A 186 -9.37 2.65 15.84
N THR A 187 -10.22 3.60 16.25
CA THR A 187 -11.34 4.08 15.44
C THR A 187 -11.02 5.40 14.76
N ILE A 188 -11.20 5.45 13.45
CA ILE A 188 -11.05 6.66 12.63
C ILE A 188 -12.43 7.13 12.18
N SER A 189 -12.62 8.46 12.21
CA SER A 189 -13.84 9.09 11.69
C SER A 189 -13.55 9.87 10.41
N PHE A 190 -14.36 9.65 9.38
CA PHE A 190 -14.33 10.38 8.11
C PHE A 190 -15.53 11.32 8.04
N ALA A 191 -15.28 12.59 7.76
CA ALA A 191 -16.32 13.57 7.45
C ALA A 191 -16.42 13.70 5.93
N ILE A 192 -17.54 13.24 5.36
CA ILE A 192 -17.79 13.27 3.92
C ILE A 192 -18.83 14.35 3.64
N LYS A 193 -18.46 15.28 2.79
CA LYS A 193 -19.38 16.30 2.28
C LYS A 193 -20.17 15.74 1.11
N LYS A 194 -21.48 15.61 1.30
CA LYS A 194 -22.40 15.22 0.24
C LYS A 194 -23.11 16.47 -0.29
N PRO A 195 -22.97 16.80 -1.59
CA PRO A 195 -23.72 17.89 -2.18
C PRO A 195 -25.19 17.48 -2.30
N MET A 196 -26.09 18.27 -1.71
CA MET A 196 -27.53 18.17 -1.95
C MET A 196 -27.94 19.19 -3.02
N VAL A 197 -28.87 18.78 -3.88
CA VAL A 197 -29.48 19.65 -4.88
C VAL A 197 -30.92 19.91 -4.43
N THR A 198 -31.20 21.08 -3.90
CA THR A 198 -32.58 21.53 -3.65
C THR A 198 -33.11 22.22 -4.92
N LYS A 199 -34.26 21.74 -5.41
CA LYS A 199 -35.01 22.37 -6.50
C LYS A 199 -36.14 23.19 -5.89
N ASN A 200 -36.29 24.44 -6.33
CA ASN A 200 -37.46 25.24 -6.02
C ASN A 200 -38.72 24.72 -6.71
N LYS A 201 -39.89 25.27 -6.35
CA LYS A 201 -41.20 24.95 -6.95
C LYS A 201 -41.24 25.12 -8.48
N ASP A 202 -40.33 25.93 -9.03
CA ASP A 202 -40.20 26.18 -10.48
C ASP A 202 -39.11 25.31 -11.16
N GLY A 203 -38.52 24.36 -10.44
CA GLY A 203 -37.48 23.45 -10.96
C GLY A 203 -36.07 24.04 -11.03
N GLU A 204 -35.88 25.31 -10.65
CA GLU A 204 -34.55 25.94 -10.55
C GLU A 204 -33.77 25.41 -9.33
N ILE A 205 -32.53 24.99 -9.57
CA ILE A 205 -31.59 24.53 -8.53
C ILE A 205 -31.18 25.76 -7.72
N THR A 206 -31.57 25.81 -6.45
CA THR A 206 -31.51 27.06 -5.70
C THR A 206 -30.35 27.10 -4.71
N GLU A 207 -29.99 25.99 -4.07
CA GLU A 207 -28.88 25.96 -3.10
C GLU A 207 -28.13 24.63 -3.15
N LYS A 208 -26.79 24.70 -3.06
CA LYS A 208 -25.94 23.54 -2.77
C LYS A 208 -25.81 23.44 -1.25
N GLU A 209 -26.81 22.85 -0.59
CA GLU A 209 -26.64 22.49 0.82
C GLU A 209 -25.62 21.34 0.92
N GLU A 210 -24.69 21.43 1.87
CA GLU A 210 -23.69 20.38 2.13
C GLU A 210 -24.13 19.58 3.36
N GLU A 211 -24.56 18.33 3.15
CA GLU A 211 -24.77 17.39 4.25
C GLU A 211 -23.42 16.76 4.62
N ILE A 212 -22.99 16.90 5.89
CA ILE A 212 -21.76 16.25 6.39
C ILE A 212 -22.13 14.91 7.02
N ILE A 213 -21.75 13.82 6.35
CA ILE A 213 -21.91 12.47 6.85
C ILE A 213 -20.65 12.09 7.62
N THR A 214 -20.80 11.60 8.85
CA THR A 214 -19.68 11.06 9.63
C THR A 214 -19.68 9.54 9.57
N LEU A 215 -18.64 8.97 9.00
CA LEU A 215 -18.42 7.52 8.93
C LEU A 215 -17.33 7.12 9.90
N LYS A 216 -17.48 5.98 10.56
CA LYS A 216 -16.48 5.44 11.49
C LYS A 216 -15.99 4.09 11.00
N GLY A 217 -14.67 3.90 11.03
CA GLY A 217 -14.02 2.64 10.68
C GLY A 217 -12.98 2.25 11.72
N ILE A 218 -12.76 0.95 11.86
CA ILE A 218 -11.71 0.40 12.73
C ILE A 218 -10.48 0.13 11.85
N VAL A 219 -9.29 0.42 12.40
CA VAL A 219 -8.02 0.13 11.74
C VAL A 219 -7.69 -1.35 11.87
N GLU A 220 -7.44 -2.00 10.75
CA GLU A 220 -6.97 -3.38 10.67
C GLU A 220 -5.86 -3.50 9.63
N ASP A 221 -4.70 -4.04 10.03
CA ASP A 221 -3.51 -4.17 9.19
C ASP A 221 -3.17 -2.84 8.48
N HIS A 222 -3.09 -1.75 9.25
CA HIS A 222 -2.81 -0.39 8.74
C HIS A 222 -3.77 0.09 7.63
N THR A 223 -4.97 -0.48 7.57
CA THR A 223 -6.00 -0.12 6.60
C THR A 223 -7.29 0.15 7.36
N VAL A 224 -8.09 1.11 6.89
CA VAL A 224 -9.45 1.32 7.37
C VAL A 224 -10.39 1.24 6.17
N THR A 225 -11.44 0.45 6.32
CA THR A 225 -12.48 0.27 5.30
C THR A 225 -13.83 0.59 5.93
N VAL A 226 -14.61 1.44 5.27
CA VAL A 226 -15.95 1.80 5.71
C VAL A 226 -16.91 1.64 4.55
N THR A 227 -18.01 0.94 4.79
CA THR A 227 -19.06 0.68 3.79
C THR A 227 -20.38 1.26 4.29
N TRP A 228 -21.11 1.94 3.40
CA TRP A 228 -22.43 2.48 3.71
C TRP A 228 -23.34 2.47 2.48
N GLU A 229 -24.64 2.54 2.72
CA GLU A 229 -25.66 2.59 1.69
C GLU A 229 -26.07 4.05 1.43
N VAL A 230 -26.16 4.42 0.15
CA VAL A 230 -26.65 5.71 -0.33
C VAL A 230 -27.88 5.47 -1.21
N ALA A 231 -28.92 6.29 -1.08
CA ALA A 231 -30.07 6.22 -1.98
C ALA A 231 -29.64 6.48 -3.44
N ASP A 232 -30.15 5.69 -4.39
CA ASP A 232 -29.86 5.91 -5.81
C ASP A 232 -30.64 7.13 -6.33
N ALA A 233 -29.94 8.27 -6.45
CA ALA A 233 -30.51 9.55 -6.91
C ALA A 233 -31.06 9.51 -8.35
N THR A 234 -30.90 8.40 -9.07
CA THR A 234 -31.48 8.22 -10.42
C THR A 234 -32.97 7.88 -10.40
N GLN A 235 -33.53 7.38 -9.28
CA GLN A 235 -34.98 7.08 -9.21
C GLN A 235 -35.86 8.32 -9.00
N ASP A 236 -35.33 9.38 -8.39
CA ASP A 236 -36.08 10.63 -8.18
C ASP A 236 -36.34 11.41 -9.49
N GLN A 237 -35.67 11.05 -10.59
CA GLN A 237 -35.89 11.66 -11.91
C GLN A 237 -36.93 10.94 -12.77
N GLU A 238 -37.32 9.71 -12.44
CA GLU A 238 -38.31 8.94 -13.22
C GLU A 238 -39.75 9.10 -12.69
N GLU A 239 -39.94 9.49 -11.43
CA GLU A 239 -41.29 9.71 -10.85
C GLU A 239 -41.92 11.07 -11.21
N THR A 240 -41.26 11.90 -12.03
CA THR A 240 -41.76 13.23 -12.45
C THR A 240 -42.20 13.30 -13.92
N ARG A 241 -42.56 12.18 -14.55
CA ARG A 241 -43.07 12.16 -15.92
C ARG A 241 -44.54 11.79 -16.06
#